data_AF-A0A9Q0J296-F1
#
_entry.id   AF-A0A9Q0J296-F1
#
_cell.length_a   1.000
_cell.length_b   1.000
_cell.length_c   1.000
_cell.angle_alpha   90.00
_cell.angle_beta   90.00
_cell.angle_gamma   90.00
#
_symmetry.space_group_name_H-M   'P 1'
#
loop_
_entity.id
_entity.type
_entity.pdbx_description
1 polymer ?
#
loop_
_entity_poly.entity_id
_entity_poly.type
_entity_poly.pdbx_seq_one_letter_code
_entity_poly.pdbx_strand_id
1 'polypeptide(L)' 'AWGVEGFDPFVPGGIASHQIAAGTLGILAGLFHLSVRPPQRL' A
#
# COMPACT_ATOMS: atom_id res chain seq x y z
N ALA A 1 0.61 -1.45 15.07
CA ALA A 1 1.80 -0.59 15.19
C ALA A 1 1.77 0.38 14.01
N TRP A 2 1.73 1.67 14.29
CA TRP A 2 1.67 2.72 13.27
C TRP A 2 2.93 3.60 13.27
N GLY A 3 3.79 3.46 14.29
CA GLY A 3 5.11 4.07 14.33
C GLY A 3 6.19 3.16 13.74
N VAL A 4 7.45 3.47 14.04
CA VAL A 4 8.62 2.73 13.54
C VAL A 4 8.59 1.25 13.93
N GLU A 5 7.99 0.91 15.07
CA GLU A 5 7.84 -0.46 15.53
C GLU A 5 6.98 -1.33 14.61
N GLY A 6 6.19 -0.73 13.71
CA GLY A 6 5.44 -1.45 12.68
C GLY A 6 6.30 -2.01 11.56
N PHE A 7 7.56 -1.59 11.46
CA PHE A 7 8.52 -2.10 10.47
C PHE A 7 9.46 -3.17 11.05
N ASP A 8 9.40 -3.43 12.36
CA ASP A 8 10.13 -4.52 12.99
C ASP A 8 9.45 -5.87 12.64
N PRO A 9 10.17 -6.82 12.00
CA PRO A 9 9.59 -8.10 11.60
C PRO A 9 9.14 -8.98 12.79
N PHE A 10 9.59 -8.69 14.00
CA PHE A 10 9.20 -9.43 15.21
C PHE A 10 8.03 -8.81 15.95
N VAL A 11 7.48 -7.69 15.46
CA VAL A 11 6.30 -7.02 16.03
C VAL A 11 5.07 -7.34 15.18
N PRO A 12 4.13 -8.19 15.64
CA PRO A 12 2.97 -8.61 14.85
C PRO A 12 2.05 -7.44 14.44
N GLY A 13 2.10 -6.35 15.21
CA GLY A 13 1.30 -5.16 14.96
C GLY A 13 1.59 -4.47 13.62
N GLY A 14 2.73 -4.74 12.98
CA GLY A 14 3.07 -4.26 11.64
C GLY A 14 2.30 -4.96 10.52
N ILE A 15 1.89 -6.22 10.73
CA ILE A 15 1.16 -7.00 9.72
C ILE A 15 -0.20 -6.35 9.44
N ALA A 16 -0.94 -6.04 10.51
CA ALA A 16 -2.27 -5.43 10.37
C ALA A 16 -2.21 -4.04 9.73
N SER A 17 -1.27 -3.19 10.14
CA SER A 17 -1.11 -1.85 9.56
C SER A 17 -0.64 -1.90 8.11
N HIS A 18 0.26 -2.83 7.76
CA HIS A 18 0.69 -3.04 6.39
C HIS A 18 -0.48 -3.45 5.49
N GLN A 19 -1.29 -4.44 5.90
CA GLN A 19 -2.43 -4.90 5.11
C GLN A 19 -3.46 -3.79 4.87
N ILE A 20 -3.75 -2.98 5.91
CA ILE A 20 -4.64 -1.83 5.78
C ILE A 20 -4.06 -0.81 4.79
N ALA A 21 -2.81 -0.39 4.98
CA ALA A 21 -2.18 0.63 4.16
C ALA A 21 -2.01 0.18 2.70
N ALA A 22 -1.46 -1.00 2.47
CA ALA A 22 -1.26 -1.57 1.15
C ALA A 22 -2.59 -1.85 0.44
N GLY A 23 -3.61 -2.33 1.16
CA GLY A 23 -4.95 -2.54 0.62
C GLY A 23 -5.61 -1.25 0.15
N THR A 24 -5.59 -0.20 0.98
CA THR A 24 -6.13 1.11 0.60
C THR A 24 -5.38 1.70 -0.60
N LEU A 25 -4.04 1.69 -0.58
CA LEU A 25 -3.24 2.18 -1.71
C LEU A 25 -3.46 1.36 -2.98
N GLY A 26 -3.62 0.03 -2.86
CA GLY A 26 -3.90 -0.85 -4.00
C GLY A 26 -5.22 -0.54 -4.69
N ILE A 27 -6.28 -0.24 -3.94
CA ILE A 27 -7.57 0.20 -4.51
C ILE A 27 -7.40 1.53 -5.25
N LEU A 28 -6.74 2.51 -4.65
CA LEU A 28 -6.52 3.83 -5.27
C LEU A 28 -5.67 3.70 -6.55
N ALA A 29 -4.58 2.92 -6.51
CA ALA A 29 -3.74 2.65 -7.66
C ALA A 29 -4.50 1.88 -8.76
N GLY A 30 -5.34 0.92 -8.39
CA GLY A 30 -6.22 0.22 -9.31
C GLY A 30 -7.18 1.16 -10.03
N LEU A 31 -7.83 2.07 -9.29
CA LEU A 31 -8.68 3.11 -9.88
C LEU A 31 -7.91 4.03 -10.82
N PHE A 32 -6.70 4.43 -10.45
CA PHE A 32 -5.82 5.21 -11.31
C PHE A 32 -5.53 4.48 -12.64
N HIS A 33 -5.10 3.23 -12.58
CA HIS A 33 -4.79 2.44 -13.77
C HIS A 33 -6.00 2.15 -14.66
N LEU A 34 -7.21 2.06 -14.10
CA LEU A 34 -8.44 1.94 -14.88
C LEU A 34 -8.85 3.26 -15.54
N SER A 35 -8.51 4.39 -14.93
CA SER A 35 -8.96 5.72 -15.37
C SER A 35 -7.98 6.42 -16.30
N VAL A 36 -6.71 6.00 -16.32
CA VAL A 36 -5.62 6.69 -17.00
C VAL A 36 -4.95 5.77 -18.03
N ARG A 37 -4.82 6.24 -19.27
CA ARG A 37 -4.07 5.52 -20.30
C ARG A 37 -2.57 5.68 -20.08
N PRO A 38 -1.75 4.64 -20.30
CA PRO A 38 -0.30 4.77 -20.26
C PRO A 38 0.20 5.83 -21.26
N PRO A 39 1.21 6.63 -20.89
CA PRO A 39 1.87 7.52 -21.85
C PRO A 39 2.77 6.69 -22.78
N GLN A 40 3.01 7.19 -24.00
CA GLN A 40 3.75 6.47 -25.05
C GLN A 40 5.20 6.06 -24.68
N ARG A 41 5.82 6.72 -23.70
CA ARG A 41 7.24 6.56 -23.37
C ARG A 41 7.51 5.74 -22.10
N LEU A 42 6.47 5.39 -21.35
CA LEU A 42 6.56 4.42 -20.25
C LEU A 42 6.15 3.05 -20.80
#